data_AF-A0A673FS66-F1
#
_entry.id   AF-A0A673FS66-F1
#
_cell.length_a   1.000
_cell.length_b   1.000
_cell.length_c   1.000
_cell.angle_alpha   90.00
_cell.angle_beta   90.00
_cell.angle_gamma   90.00
#
_symmetry.space_group_name_H-M   'P 1'
#
loop_
_entity.id
_entity.type
_entity.pdbx_description
1 polymer ?
#
loop_
_entity_poly.entity_id
_entity_poly.type
_entity_poly.pdbx_seq_one_letter_code
_entity_poly.pdbx_strand_id
1 'polypeptide(L)'
;MLKQLQFFLLLGTLFITFFIIVHWDDVRDGTFYLHVAPSSPAFPTDMMSSGHWISEDSFLWKESSRSVKPNLTIITTHLKHDRTQTFTQSSPTHLELRQAHRRHLIRELCSANSSFNFPGKFKTFDQIPSKALDHLIVDDHHGVIYCFVPKVACTNWKRVMIVLSQSLKAPDGAPYLDPLDIPSALSHNATLHLTFNKFWRLFGRFSRPLMHHKLKNYTKFLFV
;
A
#
# COMPACT_ATOMS: atom_id res chain seq x y z
N MET A 1 -40.94 35.65 21.15
CA MET A 1 -40.03 35.37 20.00
C MET A 1 -38.73 34.68 20.43
N LEU A 2 -38.07 35.10 21.52
CA LEU A 2 -36.79 34.52 21.95
C LEU A 2 -36.81 33.00 22.24
N LYS A 3 -37.88 32.49 22.86
CA LYS A 3 -38.05 31.05 23.16
C LYS A 3 -38.21 30.19 21.89
N GLN A 4 -38.83 30.73 20.84
CA GLN A 4 -38.93 30.02 19.57
C GLN A 4 -37.57 29.95 18.86
N LEU A 5 -36.80 31.04 18.88
CA LEU A 5 -35.46 31.05 18.29
C LEU A 5 -34.52 30.06 19.01
N GLN A 6 -34.60 29.97 20.33
CA GLN A 6 -33.83 28.97 21.11
C GLN A 6 -34.23 27.53 20.75
N PHE A 7 -35.52 27.27 20.54
CA PHE A 7 -35.99 25.95 20.11
C PHE A 7 -35.44 25.56 18.73
N PHE A 8 -35.45 26.48 17.77
CA PHE A 8 -34.88 26.22 16.43
C PHE A 8 -33.35 26.01 16.47
N LEU A 9 -32.63 26.74 17.32
CA LEU A 9 -31.18 26.56 17.49
C LEU A 9 -30.84 25.20 18.14
N LEU A 10 -31.61 24.78 19.15
CA LEU A 10 -31.43 23.47 19.78
C LEU A 10 -31.77 22.34 18.81
N LEU A 11 -32.85 22.47 18.05
CA LEU A 11 -33.26 21.48 17.06
C LEU A 11 -32.24 21.37 15.92
N GLY A 12 -31.71 22.51 15.45
CA GLY A 12 -30.64 22.54 14.45
C GLY A 12 -29.34 21.90 14.96
N THR A 13 -28.97 22.13 16.22
CA THR A 13 -27.76 21.54 16.83
C THR A 13 -27.88 20.02 16.96
N LEU A 14 -29.06 19.53 17.37
CA LEU A 14 -29.37 18.09 17.42
C LEU A 14 -29.33 17.46 16.03
N PHE A 15 -29.88 18.14 15.01
CA PHE A 15 -29.87 17.65 13.63
C PHE A 15 -28.46 17.58 13.04
N ILE A 16 -27.63 18.61 13.26
CA ILE A 16 -26.23 18.61 12.82
C ILE A 16 -25.44 17.50 13.53
N THR A 17 -25.66 17.31 14.83
CA THR A 17 -24.98 16.27 15.60
C THR A 17 -25.42 14.87 15.14
N PHE A 18 -26.70 14.67 14.84
CA PHE A 18 -27.21 13.43 14.26
C PHE A 18 -26.62 13.17 12.87
N PHE A 19 -26.55 14.19 12.00
CA PHE A 19 -25.91 14.08 10.69
C PHE A 19 -24.42 13.76 10.80
N ILE A 20 -23.70 14.37 11.74
CA ILE A 20 -22.31 14.03 12.02
C ILE A 20 -22.23 12.58 12.49
N ILE A 21 -23.06 12.11 13.41
CA ILE A 21 -23.01 10.72 13.91
C ILE A 21 -23.33 9.72 12.79
N VAL A 22 -24.37 9.95 12.00
CA VAL A 22 -24.79 9.05 10.91
C VAL A 22 -23.79 9.04 9.76
N HIS A 23 -23.30 10.21 9.31
CA HIS A 23 -22.29 10.27 8.26
C HIS A 23 -20.90 9.87 8.74
N TRP A 24 -20.58 10.07 10.02
CA TRP A 24 -19.32 9.59 10.58
C TRP A 24 -19.32 8.07 10.73
N ASP A 25 -20.49 7.44 10.93
CA ASP A 25 -20.62 5.98 10.93
C ASP A 25 -20.40 5.41 9.51
N ASP A 26 -20.93 6.05 8.46
CA ASP A 26 -20.69 5.67 7.05
C ASP A 26 -19.21 5.89 6.62
N VAL A 27 -18.56 6.94 7.13
CA VAL A 27 -17.11 7.17 6.90
C VAL A 27 -16.24 6.18 7.69
N ARG A 28 -16.78 5.52 8.73
CA ARG A 28 -16.08 4.48 9.49
C ARG A 28 -16.08 3.12 8.76
N ASP A 29 -17.08 2.88 7.92
CA ASP A 29 -17.14 1.68 7.05
C ASP A 29 -16.36 1.85 5.73
N GLY A 30 -15.95 3.08 5.40
CA GLY A 30 -14.92 3.38 4.40
C GLY A 30 -13.48 3.15 4.91
N THR A 31 -13.30 2.29 5.91
CA THR A 31 -12.00 1.95 6.49
C THR A 31 -11.11 1.37 5.39
N PHE A 32 -10.16 2.19 4.93
CA PHE A 32 -8.96 1.71 4.25
C PHE A 32 -8.43 0.51 5.05
N TYR A 33 -8.54 -0.69 4.47
CA TYR A 33 -8.11 -1.95 5.04
C TYR A 33 -6.59 -1.96 5.27
N LEU A 34 -6.15 -1.29 6.31
CA LEU A 34 -4.94 -1.59 7.05
C LEU A 34 -5.37 -2.37 8.29
N HIS A 35 -5.73 -3.63 8.07
CA HIS A 35 -5.71 -4.60 9.16
C HIS A 35 -4.28 -4.70 9.68
N VAL A 36 -4.00 -3.92 10.71
CA VAL A 36 -3.00 -4.26 11.72
C VAL A 36 -3.52 -5.54 12.36
N ALA A 37 -2.90 -6.68 12.03
CA ALA A 37 -3.17 -7.90 12.76
C ALA A 37 -2.76 -7.67 14.23
N PRO A 38 -3.64 -7.92 15.20
CA PRO A 38 -3.23 -8.00 16.60
C PRO A 38 -2.24 -9.15 16.74
N SER A 39 -1.23 -8.96 17.57
CA SER A 39 -0.41 -10.04 18.10
C SER A 39 -1.32 -11.14 18.67
N SER A 40 -1.01 -12.39 18.31
CA SER A 40 -1.70 -13.64 18.66
C SER A 40 -2.35 -13.69 20.05
N PRO A 41 -3.38 -14.54 20.19
CA PRO A 41 -3.24 -15.61 21.16
C PRO A 41 -3.60 -17.00 20.61
N ALA A 42 -2.82 -17.97 21.10
CA ALA A 42 -3.07 -19.40 21.30
C ALA A 42 -4.00 -20.18 20.35
N PHE A 43 -3.40 -21.17 19.68
CA PHE A 43 -4.07 -22.37 19.18
C PHE A 43 -4.67 -23.19 20.34
N PRO A 44 -5.83 -23.82 20.14
CA PRO A 44 -6.12 -25.13 20.69
C PRO A 44 -5.85 -26.20 19.63
N THR A 45 -5.07 -27.19 20.04
CA THR A 45 -4.92 -28.51 19.40
C THR A 45 -6.24 -29.29 19.42
N ASP A 46 -6.32 -30.26 18.50
CA ASP A 46 -7.30 -31.34 18.35
C ASP A 46 -8.55 -31.05 17.50
N MET A 47 -8.56 -31.56 16.26
CA MET A 47 -9.38 -32.73 15.94
C MET A 47 -8.97 -33.34 14.59
N MET A 48 -8.59 -34.61 14.63
CA MET A 48 -8.40 -35.48 13.47
C MET A 48 -9.76 -35.85 12.88
N SER A 49 -9.98 -35.64 11.57
CA SER A 49 -10.85 -36.52 10.80
C SER A 49 -10.63 -36.40 9.29
N SER A 50 -10.56 -37.58 8.69
CA SER A 50 -10.48 -37.95 7.29
C SER A 50 -11.50 -37.23 6.38
N GLY A 51 -11.07 -36.86 5.18
CA GLY A 51 -11.93 -36.21 4.18
C GLY A 51 -11.22 -36.04 2.84
N HIS A 52 -11.20 -37.12 2.09
CA HIS A 52 -10.87 -37.26 0.67
C HIS A 52 -11.38 -36.11 -0.22
N TRP A 53 -10.48 -35.45 -0.94
CA TRP A 53 -10.80 -34.72 -2.18
C TRP A 53 -9.73 -35.01 -3.22
N ILE A 54 -10.10 -35.85 -4.19
CA ILE A 54 -9.40 -36.06 -5.45
C ILE A 54 -9.98 -35.10 -6.49
N SER A 55 -9.09 -34.69 -7.39
CA SER A 55 -9.28 -34.21 -8.78
C SER A 55 -9.12 -32.71 -9.04
N GLU A 56 -8.01 -32.43 -9.75
CA GLU A 56 -7.88 -31.54 -10.91
C GLU A 56 -8.09 -30.04 -10.64
N ASP A 57 -7.05 -29.20 -10.70
CA ASP A 57 -6.35 -28.89 -11.94
C ASP A 57 -4.85 -28.61 -11.75
N SER A 58 -4.06 -29.38 -12.48
CA SER A 58 -2.65 -29.14 -12.75
C SER A 58 -2.53 -28.13 -13.90
N PHE A 59 -2.17 -26.88 -13.61
CA PHE A 59 -1.65 -25.97 -14.63
C PHE A 59 -0.26 -25.47 -14.26
N LEU A 60 0.71 -26.26 -14.76
CA LEU A 60 2.14 -25.99 -14.89
C LEU A 60 2.41 -24.59 -15.50
N TRP A 61 2.92 -23.66 -14.70
CA TRP A 61 3.63 -22.50 -15.24
C TRP A 61 5.06 -22.91 -15.57
N LYS A 62 5.29 -23.28 -16.83
CA LYS A 62 6.62 -23.52 -17.38
C LYS A 62 7.23 -22.19 -17.84
N GLU A 63 8.25 -21.76 -17.12
CA GLU A 63 9.18 -20.70 -17.47
C GLU A 63 9.80 -20.97 -18.87
N SER A 64 9.75 -20.00 -19.78
CA SER A 64 10.66 -20.00 -20.93
C SER A 64 11.01 -18.58 -21.37
N SER A 65 12.18 -18.15 -20.92
CA SER A 65 12.92 -17.01 -21.43
C SER A 65 13.34 -17.26 -22.88
N ARG A 66 12.95 -16.37 -23.80
CA ARG A 66 13.79 -16.05 -24.98
C ARG A 66 13.41 -14.72 -25.63
N SER A 67 14.42 -13.85 -25.69
CA SER A 67 14.48 -12.59 -26.43
C SER A 67 14.44 -12.86 -27.93
N VAL A 68 13.42 -12.33 -28.64
CA VAL A 68 13.49 -11.99 -30.06
C VAL A 68 12.54 -10.81 -30.31
N LYS A 69 13.08 -9.67 -30.79
CA LYS A 69 12.29 -8.59 -31.39
C LYS A 69 12.00 -8.95 -32.84
N PRO A 70 10.79 -8.72 -33.35
CA PRO A 70 10.62 -8.43 -34.77
C PRO A 70 9.91 -7.08 -35.00
N ASN A 71 10.53 -6.31 -35.89
CA ASN A 71 9.96 -5.22 -36.66
C ASN A 71 9.19 -5.85 -37.82
N LEU A 72 7.91 -5.53 -38.07
CA LEU A 72 7.36 -5.56 -39.43
C LEU A 72 6.02 -4.81 -39.60
N THR A 73 6.10 -3.79 -40.45
CA THR A 73 5.23 -3.39 -41.56
C THR A 73 3.73 -3.70 -41.50
N ILE A 74 2.97 -2.60 -41.55
CA ILE A 74 1.53 -2.49 -41.70
C ILE A 74 1.09 -3.09 -43.04
N ILE A 75 0.30 -4.16 -43.02
CA ILE A 75 -0.60 -4.53 -44.12
C ILE A 75 -2.01 -4.63 -43.55
N THR A 76 -2.79 -3.60 -43.85
CA THR A 76 -4.22 -3.52 -43.57
C THR A 76 -4.96 -4.51 -44.47
N THR A 77 -5.52 -5.57 -43.90
CA THR A 77 -6.64 -6.29 -44.51
C THR A 77 -7.81 -6.23 -43.55
N HIS A 78 -8.82 -5.47 -43.97
CA HIS A 78 -10.09 -5.27 -43.28
C HIS A 78 -10.87 -6.59 -43.28
N LEU A 79 -10.75 -7.38 -42.22
CA LEU A 79 -11.76 -8.37 -41.84
C LEU A 79 -12.26 -8.03 -40.44
N LYS A 80 -13.48 -7.51 -40.44
CA LYS A 80 -14.31 -7.14 -39.30
C LYS A 80 -14.53 -8.39 -38.43
N HIS A 81 -13.76 -8.52 -37.35
CA HIS A 81 -14.17 -9.33 -36.21
C HIS A 81 -14.22 -8.42 -34.99
N ASP A 82 -15.45 -8.23 -34.55
CA ASP A 82 -15.87 -7.54 -33.34
C ASP A 82 -15.14 -8.15 -32.14
N ARG A 83 -14.07 -7.50 -31.69
CA ARG A 83 -13.45 -7.79 -30.40
C ARG A 83 -13.92 -6.73 -29.42
N THR A 84 -15.20 -6.81 -29.07
CA THR A 84 -15.68 -6.36 -27.78
C THR A 84 -14.89 -7.15 -26.73
N GLN A 85 -13.75 -6.61 -26.29
CA GLN A 85 -13.07 -7.11 -25.11
C GLN A 85 -13.98 -6.79 -23.93
N THR A 86 -14.86 -7.73 -23.60
CA THR A 86 -15.49 -7.78 -22.30
C THR A 86 -14.36 -7.92 -21.29
N PHE A 87 -13.93 -6.80 -20.72
CA PHE A 87 -13.19 -6.78 -19.47
C PHE A 87 -14.13 -7.43 -18.44
N THR A 88 -14.02 -8.76 -18.28
CA THR A 88 -14.66 -9.47 -17.18
C THR A 88 -14.08 -8.87 -15.90
N GLN A 89 -14.79 -7.88 -15.35
CA GLN A 89 -14.54 -7.38 -14.00
C GLN A 89 -14.58 -8.61 -13.10
N SER A 90 -13.43 -8.98 -12.55
CA SER A 90 -13.35 -10.01 -11.52
C SER A 90 -14.31 -9.61 -10.40
N SER A 91 -15.16 -10.53 -9.94
CA SER A 91 -16.06 -10.25 -8.83
C SER A 91 -15.27 -9.70 -7.63
N PRO A 92 -15.84 -8.77 -6.83
CA PRO A 92 -15.18 -8.22 -5.64
C PRO A 92 -14.60 -9.32 -4.74
N THR A 93 -15.35 -10.41 -4.58
CA THR A 93 -14.95 -11.61 -3.83
C THR A 93 -13.69 -12.29 -4.40
N HIS A 94 -13.55 -12.38 -5.71
CA HIS A 94 -12.37 -12.98 -6.35
C HIS A 94 -11.11 -12.12 -6.15
N LEU A 95 -11.26 -10.79 -6.18
CA LEU A 95 -10.15 -9.88 -5.90
C LEU A 95 -9.69 -10.00 -4.45
N GLU A 96 -10.61 -10.03 -3.49
CA GLU A 96 -10.32 -10.20 -2.07
C GLU A 96 -9.60 -11.51 -1.79
N LEU A 97 -10.07 -12.63 -2.37
CA LEU A 97 -9.42 -13.93 -2.25
C LEU A 97 -8.00 -13.90 -2.81
N ARG A 98 -7.79 -13.27 -3.98
CA ARG A 98 -6.45 -13.13 -4.56
C ARG A 98 -5.53 -12.30 -3.68
N GLN A 99 -6.03 -11.23 -3.08
CA GLN A 99 -5.24 -10.40 -2.17
C GLN A 99 -4.93 -11.13 -0.86
N ALA A 100 -5.89 -11.87 -0.30
CA ALA A 100 -5.69 -12.72 0.87
C ALA A 100 -4.60 -13.78 0.61
N HIS A 101 -4.65 -14.43 -0.55
CA HIS A 101 -3.64 -15.41 -0.97
C HIS A 101 -2.24 -14.78 -1.09
N ARG A 102 -2.12 -13.63 -1.75
CA ARG A 102 -0.83 -12.89 -1.84
C ARG A 102 -0.28 -12.52 -0.46
N ARG A 103 -1.14 -12.03 0.43
CA ARG A 103 -0.76 -11.69 1.82
C ARG A 103 -0.32 -12.92 2.60
N HIS A 104 -0.98 -14.06 2.39
CA HIS A 104 -0.59 -15.33 3.01
C HIS A 104 0.81 -15.76 2.57
N LEU A 105 1.08 -15.79 1.26
CA LEU A 105 2.39 -16.15 0.70
C LEU A 105 3.52 -15.26 1.24
N ILE A 106 3.30 -13.94 1.31
CA ILE A 106 4.31 -13.02 1.84
C ILE A 106 4.62 -13.35 3.31
N ARG A 107 3.59 -13.59 4.14
CA ARG A 107 3.80 -13.94 5.56
C ARG A 107 4.52 -15.27 5.71
N GLU A 108 4.16 -16.26 4.90
CA GLU A 108 4.79 -17.58 4.92
C GLU A 108 6.27 -17.47 4.56
N LEU A 109 6.60 -16.80 3.45
CA LEU A 109 7.97 -16.63 2.98
C LEU A 109 8.83 -15.81 3.95
N CYS A 110 8.25 -14.79 4.58
CA CYS A 110 8.94 -13.94 5.56
C CYS A 110 9.02 -14.57 6.97
N SER A 111 8.40 -15.73 7.21
CA SER A 111 8.49 -16.39 8.52
C SER A 111 9.91 -16.91 8.78
N ALA A 112 10.30 -16.94 10.06
CA ALA A 112 11.62 -17.45 10.46
C ALA A 112 11.84 -18.91 10.01
N ASN A 113 10.77 -19.70 9.98
CA ASN A 113 10.77 -21.12 9.67
C ASN A 113 10.62 -21.44 8.17
N SER A 114 10.56 -20.42 7.29
CA SER A 114 10.38 -20.65 5.86
C SER A 114 11.56 -21.43 5.25
N SER A 115 11.28 -22.33 4.29
CA SER A 115 12.33 -23.03 3.52
C SER A 115 13.13 -22.07 2.64
N PHE A 116 12.55 -20.92 2.30
CA PHE A 116 13.18 -19.90 1.47
C PHE A 116 14.36 -19.24 2.20
N ASN A 117 15.58 -19.55 1.73
CA ASN A 117 16.80 -18.98 2.27
C ASN A 117 17.31 -17.88 1.32
N PHE A 118 17.40 -16.65 1.83
CA PHE A 118 17.95 -15.53 1.08
C PHE A 118 19.07 -14.84 1.88
N PRO A 119 20.06 -14.22 1.19
CA PRO A 119 21.12 -13.49 1.85
C PRO A 119 20.55 -12.34 2.68
N GLY A 120 20.52 -12.52 4.00
CA GLY A 120 19.99 -11.53 4.93
C GLY A 120 18.78 -11.94 5.76
N LYS A 121 18.26 -13.17 5.60
CA LYS A 121 17.14 -13.68 6.41
C LYS A 121 17.34 -13.51 7.92
N PHE A 122 18.56 -13.76 8.40
CA PHE A 122 18.91 -13.67 9.82
C PHE A 122 19.61 -12.36 10.21
N LYS A 123 19.64 -11.36 9.32
CA LYS A 123 20.26 -10.08 9.64
C LYS A 123 19.39 -9.32 10.63
N THR A 124 20.01 -8.80 11.69
CA THR A 124 19.35 -7.82 12.55
C THR A 124 19.23 -6.49 11.81
N PHE A 125 18.35 -5.61 12.29
CA PHE A 125 18.14 -4.30 11.66
C PHE A 125 19.44 -3.48 11.55
N ASP A 126 20.30 -3.54 12.55
CA ASP A 126 21.58 -2.81 12.56
C ASP A 126 22.57 -3.31 11.50
N GLN A 127 22.43 -4.57 11.10
CA GLN A 127 23.25 -5.19 10.04
C GLN A 127 22.73 -4.89 8.63
N ILE A 128 21.55 -4.27 8.48
CA ILE A 128 21.00 -3.91 7.17
C ILE A 128 21.70 -2.62 6.69
N PRO A 129 22.42 -2.64 5.56
CA PRO A 129 23.13 -1.45 5.07
C PRO A 129 22.16 -0.32 4.70
N SER A 130 22.56 0.94 4.91
CA SER A 130 21.69 2.10 4.67
C SER A 130 21.13 2.17 3.24
N LYS A 131 21.91 1.71 2.25
CA LYS A 131 21.48 1.62 0.85
C LYS A 131 20.23 0.74 0.64
N ALA A 132 20.06 -0.31 1.44
CA ALA A 132 18.86 -1.15 1.38
C ALA A 132 17.61 -0.45 1.97
N LEU A 133 17.78 0.71 2.59
CA LEU A 133 16.72 1.53 3.19
C LEU A 133 16.33 2.72 2.30
N ASP A 134 16.84 2.79 1.06
CA ASP A 134 16.51 3.84 0.09
C ASP A 134 15.04 3.82 -0.33
N HIS A 135 14.41 2.65 -0.24
CA HIS A 135 13.04 2.41 -0.69
C HIS A 135 11.98 2.84 0.31
N LEU A 136 12.39 3.13 1.56
CA LEU A 136 11.52 3.42 2.68
C LEU A 136 11.36 4.93 2.82
N ILE A 137 10.31 5.45 2.20
CA ILE A 137 9.89 6.85 2.36
C ILE A 137 9.14 6.97 3.68
N VAL A 138 9.50 7.98 4.45
CA VAL A 138 8.99 8.23 5.79
C VAL A 138 8.24 9.54 5.77
N ASP A 139 7.05 9.52 6.35
CA ASP A 139 6.33 10.73 6.70
C ASP A 139 6.07 10.76 8.21
N ASP A 140 6.74 11.69 8.87
CA ASP A 140 6.72 11.86 10.31
C ASP A 140 5.43 12.52 10.80
N HIS A 141 4.77 13.30 9.95
CA HIS A 141 3.54 14.00 10.30
C HIS A 141 2.38 13.01 10.48
N HIS A 142 2.24 12.06 9.57
CA HIS A 142 1.16 11.06 9.61
C HIS A 142 1.60 9.71 10.21
N GLY A 143 2.89 9.55 10.55
CA GLY A 143 3.40 8.31 11.14
C GLY A 143 3.32 7.12 10.18
N VAL A 144 3.70 7.33 8.91
CA VAL A 144 3.65 6.29 7.87
C VAL A 144 5.02 6.03 7.24
N ILE A 145 5.23 4.78 6.84
CA ILE A 145 6.40 4.33 6.09
C ILE A 145 5.91 3.63 4.83
N TYR A 146 6.25 4.20 3.68
CA TYR A 146 5.95 3.63 2.37
C TYR A 146 7.20 2.97 1.79
N CYS A 147 7.13 1.66 1.54
CA CYS A 147 8.15 0.95 0.77
C CYS A 147 7.79 1.00 -0.72
N PHE A 148 8.46 1.86 -1.51
CA PHE A 148 8.14 1.94 -2.92
C PHE A 148 8.70 0.75 -3.70
N VAL A 149 7.83 0.14 -4.50
CA VAL A 149 8.22 -0.94 -5.43
C VAL A 149 8.02 -0.42 -6.86
N PRO A 150 9.03 -0.52 -7.75
CA PRO A 150 8.87 -0.11 -9.13
C PRO A 150 7.72 -0.85 -9.83
N LYS A 151 7.03 -0.15 -10.74
CA LYS A 151 5.97 -0.69 -11.62
C LYS A 151 4.65 -1.10 -10.97
N VAL A 152 4.46 -0.83 -9.67
CA VAL A 152 3.18 -1.04 -8.96
C VAL A 152 2.59 0.29 -8.47
N ALA A 153 2.34 1.20 -9.42
CA ALA A 153 1.86 2.56 -9.15
C ALA A 153 2.80 3.43 -8.27
N CYS A 154 4.11 3.14 -8.30
CA CYS A 154 5.12 3.85 -7.51
C CYS A 154 5.10 5.38 -7.71
N THR A 155 4.91 5.87 -8.94
CA THR A 155 4.82 7.30 -9.25
C THR A 155 3.64 7.96 -8.54
N ASN A 156 2.46 7.33 -8.56
CA ASN A 156 1.24 7.88 -7.94
C ASN A 156 1.40 7.94 -6.42
N TRP A 157 1.89 6.86 -5.80
CA TRP A 157 2.13 6.87 -4.36
C TRP A 157 3.22 7.85 -3.94
N LYS A 158 4.26 8.06 -4.75
CA LYS A 158 5.25 9.12 -4.49
C LYS A 158 4.62 10.51 -4.54
N ARG A 159 3.66 10.77 -5.43
CA ARG A 159 2.93 12.04 -5.43
C ARG A 159 2.11 12.22 -4.16
N VAL A 160 1.39 11.18 -3.73
CA VAL A 160 0.66 11.18 -2.45
C VAL A 160 1.61 11.47 -1.28
N MET A 161 2.77 10.81 -1.22
CA MET A 161 3.77 11.07 -0.17
C MET A 161 4.30 12.51 -0.18
N ILE A 162 4.42 13.15 -1.35
CA ILE A 162 4.80 14.58 -1.44
C ILE A 162 3.71 15.48 -0.87
N VAL A 163 2.44 15.21 -1.21
CA VAL A 163 1.30 15.97 -0.65
C VAL A 163 1.24 15.81 0.87
N LEU A 164 1.34 14.58 1.37
CA LEU A 164 1.28 14.30 2.81
C LEU A 164 2.42 14.97 3.59
N SER A 165 3.65 14.89 3.08
CA SER A 165 4.81 15.49 3.73
C SER A 165 4.93 17.00 3.50
N GLN A 166 4.12 17.58 2.60
CA GLN A 166 4.22 18.96 2.15
C GLN A 166 5.65 19.35 1.74
N SER A 167 6.43 18.40 1.25
CA SER A 167 7.87 18.58 1.01
C SER A 167 8.19 19.43 -0.23
N LEU A 168 7.18 19.66 -1.07
CA LEU A 168 7.30 20.42 -2.30
C LEU A 168 6.22 21.50 -2.35
N LYS A 169 6.62 22.71 -2.76
CA LYS A 169 5.74 23.84 -3.01
C LYS A 169 5.48 24.00 -4.51
N ALA A 170 4.28 24.40 -4.86
CA ALA A 170 3.88 24.79 -6.20
C ALA A 170 4.49 26.15 -6.59
N PRO A 171 4.43 26.56 -7.87
CA PRO A 171 5.02 27.82 -8.33
C PRO A 171 4.49 29.09 -7.63
N ASP A 172 3.28 29.03 -7.10
CA ASP A 172 2.63 30.08 -6.30
C ASP A 172 3.11 30.11 -4.84
N GLY A 173 3.95 29.16 -4.44
CA GLY A 173 4.50 29.02 -3.08
C GLY A 173 3.63 28.22 -2.12
N ALA A 174 2.43 27.79 -2.50
CA ALA A 174 1.57 26.95 -1.69
C ALA A 174 2.00 25.46 -1.75
N PRO A 175 1.74 24.63 -0.72
CA PRO A 175 1.92 23.18 -0.82
C PRO A 175 0.99 22.59 -1.90
N TYR A 176 1.42 21.52 -2.56
CA TYR A 176 0.54 20.76 -3.44
C TYR A 176 -0.59 20.09 -2.64
N LEU A 177 -1.82 20.20 -3.13
CA LEU A 177 -3.01 19.58 -2.53
C LEU A 177 -3.45 18.33 -3.31
N ASP A 178 -3.43 18.40 -4.64
CA ASP A 178 -3.75 17.26 -5.50
C ASP A 178 -2.45 16.53 -5.91
N PRO A 179 -2.34 15.22 -5.66
CA PRO A 179 -1.24 14.40 -6.17
C PRO A 179 -1.06 14.48 -7.70
N LEU A 180 -2.13 14.71 -8.47
CA LEU A 180 -2.09 14.75 -9.93
C LEU A 180 -1.42 16.01 -10.47
N ASP A 181 -1.46 17.11 -9.72
CA ASP A 181 -0.80 18.37 -10.09
C ASP A 181 0.73 18.27 -10.02
N ILE A 182 1.26 17.29 -9.28
CA ILE A 182 2.70 17.07 -9.16
C ILE A 182 3.24 16.43 -10.45
N PRO A 183 4.14 17.09 -11.19
CA PRO A 183 4.72 16.52 -12.39
C PRO A 183 5.47 15.20 -12.11
N SER A 184 5.31 14.20 -13.00
CA SER A 184 5.94 12.90 -12.82
C SER A 184 7.47 12.99 -12.67
N ALA A 185 8.11 13.91 -13.39
CA ALA A 185 9.56 14.13 -13.29
C ALA A 185 10.01 14.50 -11.86
N LEU A 186 9.20 15.29 -11.15
CA LEU A 186 9.48 15.69 -9.76
C LEU A 186 9.24 14.54 -8.78
N SER A 187 8.22 13.71 -9.01
CA SER A 187 7.93 12.57 -8.12
C SER A 187 9.09 11.57 -7.99
N HIS A 188 9.96 11.48 -9.01
CA HIS A 188 11.14 10.62 -9.03
C HIS A 188 12.39 11.28 -8.42
N ASN A 189 12.34 12.56 -8.07
CA ASN A 189 13.44 13.25 -7.43
C ASN A 189 13.64 12.71 -6.02
N ALA A 190 14.71 11.93 -5.83
CA ALA A 190 15.03 11.31 -4.55
C ALA A 190 15.23 12.33 -3.43
N THR A 191 15.58 13.58 -3.74
CA THR A 191 15.83 14.64 -2.75
C THR A 191 14.55 15.08 -2.03
N LEU A 192 13.39 15.00 -2.69
CA LEU A 192 12.09 15.44 -2.13
C LEU A 192 11.53 14.51 -1.05
N HIS A 193 11.90 13.23 -1.09
CA HIS A 193 11.39 12.23 -0.16
C HIS A 193 12.33 12.07 1.02
N LEU A 194 11.83 12.17 2.24
CA LEU A 194 12.59 11.75 3.41
C LEU A 194 12.64 10.21 3.39
N THR A 195 13.84 9.63 3.22
CA THR A 195 14.02 8.18 3.25
C THR A 195 14.93 7.79 4.41
N PHE A 196 14.80 6.56 4.91
CA PHE A 196 15.68 6.07 5.97
C PHE A 196 17.16 6.11 5.59
N ASN A 197 17.56 5.88 4.32
CA ASN A 197 18.96 6.04 3.94
C ASN A 197 19.52 7.45 4.27
N LYS A 198 18.69 8.50 4.24
CA LYS A 198 19.11 9.88 4.55
C LYS A 198 19.29 10.13 6.05
N PHE A 199 18.68 9.33 6.93
CA PHE A 199 18.71 9.57 8.37
C PHE A 199 20.12 9.54 8.95
N TRP A 200 21.03 8.73 8.39
CA TRP A 200 22.43 8.75 8.82
C TRP A 200 23.04 10.15 8.65
N ARG A 201 22.75 10.83 7.53
CA ARG A 201 23.25 12.18 7.26
C ARG A 201 22.56 13.24 8.12
N LEU A 202 21.30 13.03 8.48
CA LEU A 202 20.49 14.00 9.24
C LEU A 202 20.68 13.89 10.77
N PHE A 203 20.80 12.67 11.29
CA PHE A 203 20.75 12.39 12.73
C PHE A 203 22.01 11.68 13.27
N GLY A 204 22.96 11.34 12.39
CA GLY A 204 24.22 10.69 12.77
C GLY A 204 24.00 9.41 13.57
N ARG A 205 24.61 9.34 14.77
CA ARG A 205 24.52 8.18 15.67
C ARG A 205 23.10 7.84 16.15
N PHE A 206 22.18 8.81 16.14
CA PHE A 206 20.79 8.60 16.58
C PHE A 206 19.89 8.03 15.47
N SER A 207 20.42 7.88 14.26
CA SER A 207 19.66 7.39 13.10
C SER A 207 19.05 6.00 13.34
N ARG A 208 19.83 5.02 13.77
CA ARG A 208 19.36 3.63 13.98
C ARG A 208 18.29 3.52 15.08
N PRO A 209 18.49 4.08 16.31
CA PRO A 209 17.45 4.09 17.32
C PRO A 209 16.14 4.73 16.83
N LEU A 210 16.24 5.85 16.10
CA LEU A 210 15.07 6.55 15.58
C LEU A 210 14.35 5.74 14.49
N MET A 211 15.08 5.13 13.56
CA MET A 211 14.51 4.22 12.57
C MET A 211 13.80 3.04 13.23
N HIS A 212 14.40 2.45 14.27
CA HIS A 212 13.80 1.33 14.99
C HIS A 212 12.48 1.74 15.67
N HIS A 213 12.47 2.90 16.33
CA HIS A 213 11.25 3.47 16.91
C HIS A 213 10.16 3.67 15.85
N LYS A 214 10.50 4.26 14.69
CA LYS A 214 9.56 4.48 13.59
C LYS A 214 9.08 3.15 12.99
N LEU A 215 9.95 2.18 12.76
CA LEU A 215 9.57 0.85 12.29
C LEU A 215 8.61 0.13 13.24
N LYS A 216 8.74 0.36 14.55
CA LYS A 216 7.82 -0.20 15.55
C LYS A 216 6.47 0.52 15.54
N ASN A 217 6.48 1.85 15.53
CA ASN A 217 5.28 2.65 15.84
C ASN A 217 4.54 3.20 14.61
N TYR A 218 5.18 3.26 13.44
CA TYR A 218 4.57 3.83 12.23
C TYR A 218 3.83 2.76 11.45
N THR A 219 2.79 3.17 10.73
CA THR A 219 2.09 2.30 9.80
C THR A 219 2.96 2.03 8.58
N LYS A 220 3.21 0.76 8.28
CA LYS A 220 4.08 0.33 7.18
C LYS A 220 3.23 -0.26 6.08
N PHE A 221 3.40 0.23 4.85
CA PHE A 221 2.66 -0.32 3.72
C PHE A 221 3.50 -0.38 2.45
N LEU A 222 3.08 -1.28 1.57
CA LEU A 222 3.62 -1.48 0.24
C LEU A 222 2.48 -1.99 -0.65
N PHE A 223 2.56 -1.70 -1.95
CA PHE A 223 1.58 -2.16 -2.94
C PHE A 223 2.17 -3.33 -3.76
N VAL A 224 1.40 -4.41 -3.97
CA VAL A 224 1.77 -5.61 -4.74
C VAL A 224 0.64 -6.06 -5.67
#